data_AF-A0A662BD28-F1
#
_entry.id   AF-A0A662BD28-F1
#
_cell.length_a   1.000
_cell.length_b   1.000
_cell.length_c   1.000
_cell.angle_alpha   90.00
_cell.angle_beta   90.00
_cell.angle_gamma   90.00
#
_symmetry.space_group_name_H-M   'P 1'
#
loop_
_entity.id
_entity.type
_entity.pdbx_description
1 polymer ?
#
loop_
_entity_poly.entity_id
_entity_poly.type
_entity_poly.pdbx_seq_one_letter_code
_entity_poly.pdbx_strand_id
1 'polypeptide(L)'
;MTHEIKGDEIAFSVTAQDRGTVFLGLLQKTAGIFIYQKDQGLVLFRGYNSILPNNQNGAAIVVDGMYIGNDLRRLDALDPLNVESIKVTKSSAAGLRYTPFAAGLIEITMKSGINNLPLKPTKSAMNLTLISGFQTKREYYSQAYLQKEKPGTLDLRKTIFWKPDLKPDKSGMAEIKFYTSDIPGEYQLKFEGISKDGRIFYLVKRFMVN
;
A
#
# COMPACT_ATOMS: atom_id res chain seq x y z
N MET A 1 7.88 -19.49 -14.09
CA MET A 1 6.91 -18.39 -14.28
C MET A 1 7.54 -17.12 -13.75
N THR A 2 7.55 -16.09 -14.59
CA THR A 2 8.14 -14.79 -14.31
C THR A 2 7.02 -13.75 -14.38
N HIS A 3 7.00 -12.85 -13.41
CA HIS A 3 6.03 -11.75 -13.34
C HIS A 3 6.79 -10.44 -13.32
N GLU A 4 6.20 -9.39 -13.85
CA GLU A 4 6.83 -8.09 -13.98
C GLU A 4 5.83 -6.99 -13.66
N ILE A 5 6.27 -5.97 -12.94
CA ILE A 5 5.55 -4.72 -12.73
C ILE A 5 6.42 -3.57 -13.23
N LYS A 6 5.80 -2.61 -13.93
CA LYS A 6 6.48 -1.43 -14.47
C LYS A 6 6.35 -0.21 -13.54
N GLY A 7 7.27 0.74 -13.70
CA GLY A 7 7.44 1.92 -12.85
C GLY A 7 6.18 2.77 -12.70
N ASP A 8 5.35 2.86 -13.76
CA ASP A 8 4.09 3.59 -13.71
C ASP A 8 3.12 2.97 -12.69
N GLU A 9 3.02 1.64 -12.65
CA GLU A 9 2.18 0.92 -11.68
C GLU A 9 2.76 0.90 -10.26
N ILE A 10 4.09 1.04 -10.14
CA ILE A 10 4.79 1.16 -8.86
C ILE A 10 4.45 2.51 -8.22
N ALA A 11 4.49 3.61 -8.98
CA ALA A 11 4.18 4.95 -8.48
C ALA A 11 2.78 5.05 -7.84
N PHE A 12 1.78 4.33 -8.39
CA PHE A 12 0.43 4.27 -7.82
C PHE A 12 0.31 3.39 -6.57
N SER A 13 1.30 2.55 -6.28
CA SER A 13 1.29 1.57 -5.18
C SER A 13 2.12 2.00 -3.96
N VAL A 14 2.95 3.04 -4.10
CA VAL A 14 3.80 3.57 -3.03
C VAL A 14 2.99 4.55 -2.18
N THR A 15 2.37 4.05 -1.11
CA THR A 15 1.69 4.89 -0.10
C THR A 15 2.71 5.37 0.94
N ALA A 16 2.53 6.58 1.48
CA ALA A 16 3.51 7.26 2.36
C ALA A 16 3.85 6.53 3.68
N GLN A 17 3.13 5.47 4.04
CA GLN A 17 3.23 4.79 5.33
C GLN A 17 4.24 3.61 5.34
N ASP A 18 4.77 3.20 4.19
CA ASP A 18 5.36 1.86 4.02
C ASP A 18 6.88 1.82 3.75
N ARG A 19 7.69 2.86 4.01
CA ARG A 19 9.11 2.87 3.53
C ARG A 19 9.98 1.65 3.89
N GLY A 20 9.71 0.92 4.97
CA GLY A 20 10.39 -0.36 5.30
C GLY A 20 9.70 -1.64 4.79
N THR A 21 8.58 -1.50 4.10
CA THR A 21 7.68 -2.56 3.62
C THR A 21 7.23 -2.37 2.17
N VAL A 22 7.59 -1.25 1.51
CA VAL A 22 7.15 -0.92 0.14
C VAL A 22 7.54 -2.05 -0.81
N PHE A 23 8.83 -2.43 -0.83
CA PHE A 23 9.29 -3.48 -1.73
C PHE A 23 8.63 -4.83 -1.43
N LEU A 24 8.32 -5.13 -0.18
CA LEU A 24 7.55 -6.32 0.16
C LEU A 24 6.14 -6.28 -0.45
N GLY A 25 5.44 -5.14 -0.34
CA GLY A 25 4.12 -4.95 -0.95
C GLY A 25 4.15 -5.01 -2.47
N LEU A 26 5.16 -4.39 -3.11
CA LEU A 26 5.36 -4.46 -4.55
C LEU A 26 5.63 -5.88 -5.03
N LEU A 27 6.42 -6.65 -4.27
CA LEU A 27 6.64 -8.07 -4.57
C LEU A 27 5.37 -8.90 -4.39
N GLN A 28 4.56 -8.65 -3.36
CA GLN A 28 3.28 -9.33 -3.16
C GLN A 28 2.31 -9.06 -4.31
N LYS A 29 2.27 -7.82 -4.82
CA LYS A 29 1.48 -7.46 -6.01
C LYS A 29 1.99 -8.17 -7.27
N THR A 30 3.30 -8.25 -7.44
CA THR A 30 3.93 -8.80 -8.66
C THR A 30 3.89 -10.32 -8.70
N ALA A 31 4.32 -10.97 -7.62
CA ALA A 31 4.52 -12.42 -7.56
C ALA A 31 3.37 -13.15 -6.85
N GLY A 32 2.40 -12.43 -6.27
CA GLY A 32 1.34 -13.02 -5.46
C GLY A 32 1.85 -13.52 -4.11
N ILE A 33 1.36 -14.67 -3.68
CA ILE A 33 1.64 -15.24 -2.35
C ILE A 33 3.04 -15.86 -2.31
N PHE A 34 3.79 -15.56 -1.24
CA PHE A 34 5.07 -16.17 -0.86
C PHE A 34 5.29 -15.99 0.65
N ILE A 35 6.29 -16.69 1.20
CA ILE A 35 6.69 -16.55 2.60
C ILE A 35 7.76 -15.47 2.72
N TYR A 36 7.58 -14.53 3.64
CA TYR A 36 8.60 -13.56 4.03
C TYR A 36 9.09 -13.85 5.45
N GLN A 37 10.33 -14.30 5.57
CA GLN A 37 10.95 -14.62 6.85
C GLN A 37 11.60 -13.35 7.43
N LYS A 38 10.86 -12.64 8.28
CA LYS A 38 11.23 -11.31 8.80
C LYS A 38 12.59 -11.27 9.49
N ASP A 39 12.95 -12.30 10.25
CA ASP A 39 14.21 -12.33 11.02
C ASP A 39 15.43 -12.25 10.11
N GLN A 40 15.41 -13.03 9.03
CA GLN A 40 16.49 -13.12 8.05
C GLN A 40 16.29 -12.22 6.83
N GLY A 41 15.11 -11.59 6.68
CA GLY A 41 14.75 -10.77 5.52
C GLY A 41 14.57 -11.55 4.22
N LEU A 42 14.34 -12.87 4.29
CA LEU A 42 14.31 -13.74 3.11
C LEU A 42 12.92 -13.82 2.47
N VAL A 43 12.89 -13.81 1.14
CA VAL A 43 11.71 -14.09 0.33
C VAL A 43 11.78 -15.53 -0.19
N LEU A 44 10.78 -16.34 0.15
CA LEU A 44 10.69 -17.76 -0.19
C LEU A 44 9.46 -18.03 -1.07
N PHE A 45 9.67 -18.16 -2.38
CA PHE A 45 8.58 -18.34 -3.35
C PHE A 45 7.95 -19.73 -3.37
N ARG A 46 8.69 -20.75 -2.92
CA ARG A 46 8.26 -22.16 -2.95
C ARG A 46 8.23 -22.80 -1.55
N GLY A 47 8.13 -21.96 -0.51
CA GLY A 47 8.20 -22.40 0.87
C GLY A 47 9.63 -22.61 1.37
N TYR A 48 9.75 -23.25 2.53
CA TYR A 48 11.03 -23.60 3.14
C TYR A 48 11.78 -24.63 2.29
N ASN A 49 13.07 -24.40 2.08
CA ASN A 49 13.96 -25.28 1.31
C ASN A 49 14.98 -26.01 2.17
N SER A 50 14.90 -25.84 3.49
CA SER A 50 15.67 -26.58 4.48
C SER A 50 14.76 -26.97 5.64
N ILE A 51 15.06 -28.09 6.29
CA ILE A 51 14.40 -28.50 7.54
C ILE A 51 14.89 -27.70 8.74
N LEU A 52 16.06 -27.05 8.61
CA LEU A 52 16.62 -26.18 9.62
C LEU A 52 16.15 -24.74 9.37
N PRO A 53 15.37 -24.12 10.28
CA PRO A 53 14.80 -22.79 10.07
C PRO A 53 15.84 -21.68 9.82
N ASN A 54 17.08 -21.87 10.29
CA ASN A 54 18.15 -20.89 10.15
C ASN A 54 18.97 -21.07 8.87
N ASN A 55 18.81 -22.19 8.17
CA ASN A 55 19.56 -22.53 6.96
C ASN A 55 18.66 -22.45 5.72
N GLN A 56 17.83 -21.41 5.65
CA GLN A 56 16.95 -21.15 4.51
C GLN A 56 17.66 -20.29 3.48
N ASN A 57 17.35 -20.56 2.22
CA ASN A 57 17.88 -19.82 1.10
C ASN A 57 16.79 -18.97 0.46
N GLY A 58 16.94 -17.65 0.49
CA GLY A 58 16.01 -16.70 -0.13
C GLY A 58 16.19 -16.56 -1.64
N ALA A 59 15.30 -15.78 -2.25
CA ALA A 59 15.49 -15.27 -3.60
C ALA A 59 16.73 -14.36 -3.67
N ALA A 60 17.50 -14.47 -4.75
CA ALA A 60 18.57 -13.53 -5.05
C ALA A 60 17.97 -12.18 -5.45
N ILE A 61 18.53 -11.10 -4.93
CA ILE A 61 18.11 -9.74 -5.23
C ILE A 61 19.20 -9.07 -6.06
N VAL A 62 18.78 -8.56 -7.21
CA VAL A 62 19.65 -7.94 -8.20
C VAL A 62 19.08 -6.57 -8.55
N VAL A 63 19.93 -5.55 -8.52
CA VAL A 63 19.56 -4.18 -8.88
C VAL A 63 20.49 -3.73 -10.00
N ASP A 64 19.94 -3.35 -11.15
CA ASP A 64 20.67 -2.98 -12.37
C ASP A 64 21.76 -4.01 -12.76
N GLY A 65 21.44 -5.30 -12.62
CA GLY A 65 22.36 -6.40 -12.91
C GLY A 65 23.39 -6.68 -11.82
N MET A 66 23.46 -5.88 -10.76
CA MET A 66 24.34 -6.12 -9.62
C MET A 66 23.65 -6.94 -8.53
N TYR A 67 24.25 -8.07 -8.15
CA TYR A 67 23.78 -8.88 -7.04
C TYR A 67 24.05 -8.17 -5.71
N ILE A 68 22.98 -7.89 -4.96
CA ILE A 68 23.06 -7.18 -3.67
C ILE A 68 22.76 -8.09 -2.48
N GLY A 69 22.58 -9.40 -2.67
CA GLY A 69 22.28 -10.36 -1.60
C GLY A 69 20.85 -10.89 -1.65
N ASN A 70 20.43 -11.55 -0.57
CA ASN A 70 19.12 -12.21 -0.48
C ASN A 70 18.19 -11.58 0.58
N ASP A 71 18.69 -10.57 1.29
CA ASP A 71 17.95 -9.85 2.33
C ASP A 71 17.17 -8.69 1.72
N LEU A 72 15.84 -8.78 1.75
CA LEU A 72 14.93 -7.80 1.16
C LEU A 72 15.07 -6.40 1.76
N ARG A 73 15.49 -6.30 3.02
CA ARG A 73 15.67 -5.02 3.74
C ARG A 73 16.76 -4.15 3.11
N ARG A 74 17.63 -4.74 2.28
CA ARG A 74 18.63 -3.97 1.51
C ARG A 74 18.00 -3.02 0.50
N LEU A 75 16.75 -3.24 0.12
CA LEU A 75 16.02 -2.37 -0.79
C LEU A 75 15.44 -1.12 -0.10
N ASP A 76 15.41 -1.06 1.25
CA ASP A 76 14.88 0.08 2.00
C ASP A 76 15.68 1.38 1.75
N ALA A 77 16.92 1.25 1.30
CA ALA A 77 17.77 2.38 0.92
C ALA A 77 17.44 2.96 -0.47
N LEU A 78 16.69 2.23 -1.30
CA LEU A 78 16.34 2.64 -2.65
C LEU A 78 15.07 3.49 -2.63
N ASP A 79 15.00 4.47 -3.54
CA ASP A 79 13.76 5.21 -3.78
C ASP A 79 12.83 4.39 -4.70
N PRO A 80 11.65 3.95 -4.21
CA PRO A 80 10.70 3.20 -5.02
C PRO A 80 10.20 3.97 -6.25
N LEU A 81 10.19 5.30 -6.21
CA LEU A 81 9.75 6.13 -7.35
C LEU A 81 10.77 6.15 -8.49
N ASN A 82 12.03 5.86 -8.17
CA ASN A 82 13.12 5.75 -9.14
C ASN A 82 13.25 4.33 -9.73
N VAL A 83 12.30 3.43 -9.44
CA VAL A 83 12.27 2.09 -10.01
C VAL A 83 11.56 2.12 -11.38
N GLU A 84 12.23 1.57 -12.39
CA GLU A 84 11.68 1.41 -13.75
C GLU A 84 10.88 0.12 -13.87
N SER A 85 11.38 -1.00 -13.32
CA SER A 85 10.65 -2.26 -13.30
C SER A 85 11.13 -3.18 -12.19
N ILE A 86 10.23 -4.06 -11.74
CA ILE A 86 10.54 -5.17 -10.84
C ILE A 86 10.09 -6.45 -11.52
N LYS A 87 11.04 -7.35 -11.77
CA LYS A 87 10.82 -8.64 -12.39
C LYS A 87 11.12 -9.75 -11.40
N VAL A 88 10.11 -10.58 -11.15
CA VAL A 88 10.19 -11.68 -10.20
C VAL A 88 10.11 -13.01 -10.91
N THR A 89 11.16 -13.81 -10.79
CA THR A 89 11.20 -15.18 -11.31
C THR A 89 11.26 -16.18 -10.16
N LYS A 90 10.17 -16.94 -9.95
CA LYS A 90 10.04 -17.93 -8.86
C LYS A 90 10.89 -19.20 -9.03
N SER A 91 11.62 -19.33 -10.14
CA SER A 91 12.44 -20.50 -10.42
C SER A 91 13.83 -20.31 -9.83
N SER A 92 14.34 -21.29 -9.07
CA SER A 92 15.72 -21.28 -8.56
C SER A 92 16.74 -21.15 -9.69
N ALA A 93 16.48 -21.76 -10.85
CA ALA A 93 17.34 -21.69 -12.03
C ALA A 93 17.64 -20.26 -12.50
N ALA A 94 16.74 -19.30 -12.28
CA ALA A 94 17.00 -17.91 -12.62
C ALA A 94 18.02 -17.27 -11.66
N GLY A 95 17.92 -17.57 -10.36
CA GLY A 95 18.80 -17.01 -9.34
C GLY A 95 20.23 -17.58 -9.39
N LEU A 96 20.40 -18.80 -9.93
CA LEU A 96 21.71 -19.43 -10.12
C LEU A 96 22.67 -18.61 -11.01
N ARG A 97 22.15 -17.66 -11.80
CA ARG A 97 22.97 -16.70 -12.57
C ARG A 97 23.83 -15.80 -11.70
N TYR A 98 23.45 -15.63 -10.43
CA TYR A 98 24.08 -14.68 -9.51
C TYR A 98 24.64 -15.37 -8.26
N THR A 99 23.97 -16.42 -7.76
CA THR A 99 24.45 -17.17 -6.59
C THR A 99 23.96 -18.62 -6.61
N PRO A 100 24.80 -19.60 -6.25
CA PRO A 100 24.41 -21.01 -6.23
C PRO A 100 23.33 -21.34 -5.19
N PHE A 101 23.08 -20.43 -4.25
CA PHE A 101 22.14 -20.63 -3.14
C PHE A 101 20.80 -19.90 -3.35
N ALA A 102 20.47 -19.47 -4.56
CA ALA A 102 19.24 -18.74 -4.81
C ALA A 102 18.01 -19.65 -4.94
N ALA A 103 16.94 -19.36 -4.19
CA ALA A 103 15.64 -20.04 -4.32
C ALA A 103 14.64 -19.29 -5.23
N GLY A 104 15.15 -18.37 -6.04
CA GLY A 104 14.39 -17.48 -6.91
C GLY A 104 15.20 -16.26 -7.28
N LEU A 105 14.63 -15.37 -8.07
CA LEU A 105 15.29 -14.14 -8.51
C LEU A 105 14.32 -12.96 -8.49
N ILE A 106 14.77 -11.85 -7.93
CA ILE A 106 14.13 -10.54 -7.95
C ILE A 106 15.11 -9.59 -8.66
N GLU A 107 14.74 -9.14 -9.84
CA GLU A 107 15.52 -8.19 -10.64
C GLU A 107 14.81 -6.83 -10.59
N ILE A 108 15.53 -5.79 -10.24
CA ILE A 108 15.04 -4.42 -10.16
C ILE A 108 15.87 -3.59 -11.11
N THR A 109 15.18 -2.88 -12.00
CA THR A 109 15.81 -1.90 -12.90
C THR A 109 15.47 -0.51 -12.42
N MET A 110 16.47 0.35 -12.28
CA MET A 110 16.32 1.75 -11.84
C MET A 110 16.30 2.69 -13.05
N LYS A 111 15.45 3.73 -13.02
CA LYS A 111 15.33 4.71 -14.12
C LYS A 111 16.63 5.50 -14.35
N SER A 112 17.38 5.79 -13.28
CA SER A 112 18.61 6.60 -13.34
C SER A 112 19.89 5.83 -12.99
N GLY A 113 19.80 4.50 -12.87
CA GLY A 113 20.90 3.64 -12.46
C GLY A 113 21.28 3.73 -10.98
N ILE A 114 21.84 2.66 -10.44
CA ILE A 114 22.21 2.52 -9.02
C ILE A 114 23.36 3.46 -8.59
N ASN A 115 24.19 3.92 -9.53
CA ASN A 115 25.37 4.76 -9.24
C ASN A 115 25.02 6.22 -8.88
N ASN A 116 23.75 6.61 -9.01
CA ASN A 116 23.25 7.93 -8.63
C ASN A 116 22.54 7.95 -7.26
N LEU A 117 22.60 6.86 -6.49
CA LEU A 117 22.11 6.85 -5.11
C LEU A 117 23.02 7.73 -4.25
N PRO A 118 22.51 8.81 -3.63
CA PRO A 118 23.29 9.48 -2.61
C PRO A 118 23.56 8.45 -1.52
N LEU A 119 24.84 8.14 -1.31
CA LEU A 119 25.33 7.38 -0.15
C LEU A 119 24.86 8.13 1.10
N LYS A 120 23.66 7.82 1.61
CA LYS A 120 23.27 8.31 2.91
C LYS A 120 23.93 7.39 3.93
N PRO A 121 24.91 7.89 4.71
CA PRO A 121 25.48 7.11 5.77
C PRO A 121 24.34 6.75 6.74
N THR A 122 24.33 5.49 7.12
CA THR A 122 23.55 4.95 8.22
C THR A 122 23.86 5.74 9.48
N LYS A 123 22.98 6.70 9.82
CA LYS A 123 22.62 7.12 11.19
C LYS A 123 21.78 8.41 11.14
N SER A 124 20.65 8.37 11.84
CA SER A 124 19.91 9.55 12.30
C SER A 124 19.27 10.44 11.22
N ALA A 125 18.11 10.02 10.70
CA ALA A 125 17.13 10.94 10.13
C ALA A 125 15.74 10.61 10.66
N MET A 126 15.66 10.33 11.96
CA MET A 126 14.40 10.21 12.70
C MET A 126 14.11 11.60 13.26
N ASN A 127 13.61 12.49 12.40
CA ASN A 127 12.94 13.77 12.75
C ASN A 127 12.34 14.39 11.47
N LEU A 128 11.57 13.60 10.72
CA LEU A 128 10.65 14.13 9.72
C LEU A 128 9.24 13.95 10.28
N THR A 129 8.69 15.01 10.85
CA THR A 129 7.25 15.06 11.14
C THR A 129 6.52 15.12 9.81
N LEU A 130 6.08 13.96 9.33
CA LEU A 130 5.25 13.84 8.14
C LEU A 130 3.84 14.31 8.48
N ILE A 131 3.45 15.46 7.91
CA ILE A 131 2.05 15.89 7.87
C ILE A 131 1.39 15.03 6.79
N SER A 132 0.40 14.20 7.16
CA SER A 132 -0.34 13.36 6.22
C SER A 132 -0.91 14.22 5.09
N GLY A 133 -0.41 13.99 3.86
CA GLY A 133 -0.89 14.67 2.67
C GLY A 133 -2.31 14.27 2.29
N PHE A 134 -2.96 15.12 1.49
CA PHE A 134 -4.37 15.03 1.12
C PHE A 134 -4.79 13.63 0.61
N GLN A 135 -5.93 13.15 1.13
CA GLN A 135 -6.58 11.92 0.67
C GLN A 135 -6.98 12.07 -0.81
N THR A 136 -6.53 11.15 -1.66
CA THR A 136 -6.95 11.08 -3.07
C THR A 136 -8.48 11.06 -3.17
N LYS A 137 -9.05 11.90 -4.05
CA LYS A 137 -10.49 11.97 -4.30
C LYS A 137 -10.99 10.61 -4.82
N ARG A 138 -11.68 9.86 -3.97
CA ARG A 138 -12.34 8.61 -4.35
C ARG A 138 -13.80 8.89 -4.67
N GLU A 139 -14.23 8.52 -5.87
CA GLU A 139 -15.63 8.56 -6.27
C GLU A 139 -16.35 7.39 -5.59
N TYR A 140 -17.36 7.69 -4.77
CA TYR A 140 -18.19 6.69 -4.10
C TYR A 140 -19.64 6.84 -4.53
N TYR A 141 -20.35 5.72 -4.50
CA TYR A 141 -21.73 5.59 -4.92
C TYR A 141 -22.67 6.45 -4.05
N SER A 142 -23.33 7.44 -4.65
CA SER A 142 -24.46 8.15 -4.04
C SER A 142 -25.75 7.56 -4.59
N GLN A 143 -26.58 6.94 -3.74
CA GLN A 143 -27.90 6.49 -4.16
C GLN A 143 -28.84 7.68 -4.39
N ALA A 144 -29.56 7.64 -5.51
CA ALA A 144 -30.68 8.54 -5.75
C ALA A 144 -31.93 7.96 -5.06
N TYR A 145 -32.28 8.48 -3.88
CA TYR A 145 -33.46 8.10 -3.09
C TYR A 145 -34.81 8.52 -3.72
N LEU A 146 -34.87 8.74 -5.04
CA LEU A 146 -36.06 9.22 -5.74
C LEU A 146 -36.99 8.08 -6.22
N GLN A 147 -36.56 6.82 -6.13
CA GLN A 147 -37.39 5.67 -6.49
C GLN A 147 -37.92 4.98 -5.24
N LYS A 148 -39.23 4.72 -5.23
CA LYS A 148 -39.86 3.84 -4.23
C LYS A 148 -39.13 2.50 -4.27
N GLU A 149 -38.52 2.12 -3.16
CA GLU A 149 -37.91 0.80 -3.01
C GLU A 149 -38.98 -0.28 -3.25
N LYS A 150 -38.56 -1.38 -3.89
CA LYS A 150 -39.45 -2.53 -4.09
C LYS A 150 -39.79 -3.10 -2.71
N PRO A 151 -41.07 -3.37 -2.40
CA PRO A 151 -41.44 -4.00 -1.14
C PRO A 151 -40.64 -5.31 -0.92
N GLY A 152 -39.95 -5.43 0.22
CA GLY A 152 -39.26 -6.66 0.63
C GLY A 152 -37.73 -6.72 0.40
N THR A 153 -37.08 -5.63 -0.04
CA THR A 153 -35.61 -5.57 -0.09
C THR A 153 -35.08 -4.98 1.21
N LEU A 154 -34.21 -5.71 1.93
CA LEU A 154 -33.53 -5.21 3.13
C LEU A 154 -32.30 -4.37 2.74
N ASP A 155 -32.15 -3.18 3.32
CA ASP A 155 -30.94 -2.37 3.22
C ASP A 155 -29.89 -2.82 4.25
N LEU A 156 -28.86 -3.52 3.78
CA LEU A 156 -27.77 -4.05 4.61
C LEU A 156 -26.46 -3.26 4.47
N ARG A 157 -26.52 -2.01 4.02
CA ARG A 157 -25.31 -1.20 3.80
C ARG A 157 -24.66 -0.79 5.11
N LYS A 158 -23.33 -0.89 5.15
CA LYS A 158 -22.47 -0.38 6.23
C LYS A 158 -22.05 1.08 6.06
N THR A 159 -22.05 1.58 4.82
CA THR A 159 -21.76 2.98 4.51
C THR A 159 -23.01 3.61 3.92
N ILE A 160 -23.70 4.41 4.74
CA ILE A 160 -24.97 5.03 4.40
C ILE A 160 -24.80 6.29 3.55
N PHE A 161 -23.87 7.16 3.95
CA PHE A 161 -23.69 8.47 3.37
C PHE A 161 -22.21 8.83 3.25
N TRP A 162 -21.82 9.35 2.09
CA TRP A 162 -20.47 9.84 1.84
C TRP A 162 -20.54 11.09 0.95
N LYS A 163 -20.07 12.24 1.45
CA LYS A 163 -20.04 13.50 0.71
C LYS A 163 -18.71 14.24 0.97
N PRO A 164 -17.70 14.07 0.10
CA PRO A 164 -16.35 14.58 0.33
C PRO A 164 -16.19 16.07 -0.01
N ASP A 165 -17.17 16.68 -0.68
CA ASP A 165 -17.14 18.05 -1.19
C ASP A 165 -18.17 18.97 -0.50
N LEU A 166 -18.46 18.71 0.78
CA LEU A 166 -19.40 19.51 1.55
C LEU A 166 -18.88 20.94 1.72
N LYS A 167 -19.55 21.89 1.05
CA LYS A 167 -19.27 23.33 1.17
C LYS A 167 -20.32 23.98 2.08
N PRO A 168 -19.91 24.65 3.18
CA PRO A 168 -20.81 25.46 3.97
C PRO A 168 -21.38 26.62 3.14
N ASP A 169 -22.56 27.08 3.52
CA ASP A 169 -23.19 28.27 2.96
C ASP A 169 -22.50 29.57 3.41
N LYS A 170 -23.06 30.72 3.02
CA LYS A 170 -22.53 32.05 3.39
C LYS A 170 -22.54 32.32 4.90
N SER A 171 -23.37 31.60 5.67
CA SER A 171 -23.45 31.68 7.13
C SER A 171 -22.47 30.72 7.83
N GLY A 172 -21.79 29.86 7.08
CA GLY A 172 -20.89 28.84 7.61
C GLY A 172 -21.60 27.55 8.04
N MET A 173 -22.88 27.38 7.71
CA MET A 173 -23.63 26.16 8.01
C MET A 173 -23.68 25.20 6.82
N ALA A 174 -23.68 23.91 7.11
CA ALA A 174 -23.88 22.85 6.12
C ALA A 174 -24.92 21.87 6.63
N GLU A 175 -26.02 21.70 5.89
CA GLU A 175 -27.06 20.72 6.22
C GLU A 175 -26.84 19.44 5.42
N ILE A 176 -26.92 18.29 6.09
CA ILE A 176 -26.90 16.96 5.47
C ILE A 176 -28.17 16.21 5.83
N LYS A 177 -28.76 15.54 4.84
CA LYS A 177 -29.92 14.66 5.00
C LYS A 177 -29.57 13.31 4.39
N PHE A 178 -29.84 12.24 5.14
CA PHE A 178 -29.58 10.88 4.73
C PHE A 178 -30.60 9.95 5.39
N TYR A 179 -30.76 8.76 4.83
CA TYR A 179 -31.60 7.68 5.36
C TYR A 179 -30.72 6.62 6.01
N THR A 180 -31.14 6.00 7.10
CA THR A 180 -30.41 4.88 7.72
C THR A 180 -30.65 3.57 6.95
N SER A 181 -29.81 2.55 7.19
CA SER A 181 -30.08 1.20 6.71
C SER A 181 -30.97 0.43 7.70
N ASP A 182 -31.45 -0.76 7.32
CA ASP A 182 -32.34 -1.59 8.14
C ASP A 182 -31.59 -2.34 9.25
N ILE A 183 -30.29 -2.13 9.40
CA ILE A 183 -29.47 -2.75 10.43
C ILE A 183 -29.56 -1.90 11.71
N PRO A 184 -30.16 -2.39 12.81
CA PRO A 184 -30.11 -1.67 14.08
C PRO A 184 -28.68 -1.69 14.64
N GLY A 185 -28.31 -0.64 15.37
CA GLY A 185 -27.01 -0.54 16.01
C GLY A 185 -26.49 0.88 16.19
N GLU A 186 -25.23 0.98 16.57
CA GLU A 186 -24.54 2.26 16.70
C GLU A 186 -23.95 2.70 15.36
N TYR A 187 -24.35 3.87 14.90
CA TYR A 187 -23.89 4.49 13.67
C TYR A 187 -22.88 5.59 13.99
N GLN A 188 -21.84 5.66 13.15
CA GLN A 188 -20.79 6.67 13.28
C GLN A 188 -20.85 7.69 12.13
N LEU A 189 -20.97 8.96 12.48
CA LEU A 189 -20.76 10.10 11.60
C LEU A 189 -19.32 10.57 11.73
N LYS A 190 -18.60 10.64 10.61
CA LYS A 190 -17.22 11.13 10.54
C LYS A 190 -17.14 12.33 9.62
N PHE A 191 -16.63 13.45 10.12
CA PHE A 191 -16.40 14.67 9.36
C PHE A 191 -14.91 15.00 9.38
N GLU A 192 -14.33 15.20 8.20
CA GLU A 192 -12.93 15.56 8.00
C GLU A 192 -12.87 16.69 6.98
N GLY A 193 -11.99 17.66 7.20
CA GLY A 193 -11.76 18.70 6.22
C GLY A 193 -10.69 19.71 6.60
N ILE A 194 -10.51 20.67 5.70
CA ILE A 194 -9.56 21.76 5.84
C ILE A 194 -10.27 23.09 5.55
N SER A 195 -10.03 24.11 6.37
CA SER A 195 -10.55 25.45 6.17
C SER A 195 -9.71 26.22 5.13
N LYS A 196 -10.19 27.38 4.67
CA LYS A 196 -9.49 28.21 3.66
C LYS A 196 -8.12 28.70 4.14
N ASP A 197 -7.95 28.87 5.45
CA ASP A 197 -6.72 29.25 6.14
C ASP A 197 -5.83 28.04 6.50
N GLY A 198 -6.17 26.83 6.03
CA GLY A 198 -5.35 25.63 6.20
C GLY A 198 -5.52 24.90 7.53
N ARG A 199 -6.52 25.26 8.36
CA ARG A 199 -6.79 24.56 9.62
C ARG A 199 -7.55 23.26 9.34
N ILE A 200 -7.06 22.16 9.90
CA ILE A 200 -7.66 20.84 9.77
C ILE A 200 -8.73 20.68 10.86
N PHE A 201 -9.87 20.09 10.51
CA PHE A 201 -10.88 19.68 11.47
C PHE A 201 -11.25 18.21 11.31
N TYR A 202 -11.49 17.56 12.45
CA TYR A 202 -11.91 16.17 12.57
C TYR A 202 -13.01 16.09 13.63
N LEU A 203 -14.15 15.51 13.29
CA LEU A 203 -15.26 15.31 14.22
C LEU A 203 -15.85 13.92 14.02
N VAL A 204 -16.07 13.21 15.13
CA VAL A 204 -16.81 11.97 15.16
C VAL A 204 -18.01 12.12 16.09
N LYS A 205 -19.19 11.75 15.60
CA LYS A 205 -20.41 11.62 16.39
C LYS A 205 -20.98 10.22 16.24
N ARG A 206 -21.66 9.74 17.27
CA ARG A 206 -22.32 8.43 17.28
C ARG A 206 -23.79 8.61 17.62
N PHE A 207 -24.65 7.78 17.04
CA PHE A 207 -26.08 7.74 17.35
C PHE A 207 -26.61 6.32 17.19
N MET A 208 -27.69 6.00 17.89
CA MET A 208 -28.33 4.70 17.84
C MET A 208 -29.47 4.70 16.83
N VAL A 209 -29.56 3.64 16.04
CA VAL A 209 -30.72 3.30 15.22
C VAL A 209 -31.33 2.04 15.81
N ASN A 210 -32.61 2.12 16.13
CA ASN A 210 -33.39 1.05 16.74
C ASN A 210 -34.20 0.30 15.70
#